data_AF-A0A518EZ13-F1
#
_entry.id   AF-A0A518EZ13-F1
#
_cell.length_a   1.000
_cell.length_b   1.000
_cell.length_c   1.000
_cell.angle_alpha   90.00
_cell.angle_beta   90.00
_cell.angle_gamma   90.00
#
_symmetry.space_group_name_H-M   'P 1'
#
loop_
_entity.id
_entity.type
_entity.pdbx_description
1 polymer ?
#
loop_
_entity_poly.entity_id
_entity_poly.type
_entity_poly.pdbx_seq_one_letter_code
_entity_poly.pdbx_strand_id
1 'polypeptide(L)'
;MIERDKPLPLPVPENREGKPRRVGVEIELGALREDAVARTVADVLGGEVAPRDDKGYQVEGTSLGKVEVYLDTQYLRDARTAIQRGALKIAQAVVPVEIVTEPILPEEIAELDRLVDRLREDGGTGTGAGWLLGFGLHFNPEVTGFELEDVGPTVTAFALLEDWYRREVALDISRRAMPYIDSYPSGLVDGLAADEPRSMEDLIDLYLRTAPSRNHGLDMLCLFSHLDAERVAEKVDTKLIGSRPTYHFRLPDCRLDEEDWSVALEWNRWVRVERIAQQDEVLERLKAAWTRYRAQLLHLPGSWADEVAELIQEYGG
;
A
#
# COMPACT_ATOMS: atom_id res chain seq x y z
N MET A 1 8.68 -11.28 15.84
CA MET A 1 7.39 -11.42 15.14
C MET A 1 6.70 -10.07 15.17
N ILE A 2 6.00 -9.68 14.09
CA ILE A 2 5.25 -8.42 14.04
C ILE A 2 3.92 -8.62 14.80
N GLU A 3 3.53 -7.63 15.60
CA GLU A 3 2.22 -7.59 16.27
C GLU A 3 1.10 -7.71 15.23
N ARG A 4 0.10 -8.54 15.49
CA ARG A 4 -0.95 -8.86 14.51
C ARG A 4 -2.26 -8.18 14.86
N ASP A 5 -2.63 -8.16 16.13
CA ASP A 5 -4.02 -7.90 16.51
C ASP A 5 -4.22 -6.45 16.96
N LYS A 6 -3.14 -5.66 17.01
CA LYS A 6 -3.17 -4.28 17.48
C LYS A 6 -2.39 -3.37 16.55
N PRO A 7 -3.00 -2.30 16.02
CA PRO A 7 -2.27 -1.32 15.24
C PRO A 7 -1.25 -0.60 16.12
N LEU A 8 -0.02 -0.50 15.64
CA LEU A 8 1.07 0.21 16.27
C LEU A 8 0.98 1.70 15.93
N PRO A 9 1.39 2.59 16.86
CA PRO A 9 1.49 4.00 16.55
C PRO A 9 2.64 4.25 15.55
N LEU A 10 2.48 5.30 14.74
CA LEU A 10 3.56 5.86 13.93
C LEU A 10 4.71 6.35 14.83
N PRO A 11 5.97 6.21 14.40
CA PRO A 11 7.11 6.74 15.15
C PRO A 11 7.10 8.27 15.24
N VAL A 12 6.55 8.93 14.22
CA VAL A 12 6.26 10.37 14.21
C VAL A 12 4.75 10.54 14.03
N PRO A 13 3.98 10.66 15.13
CA PRO A 13 2.51 10.61 15.09
C PRO A 13 1.86 11.91 14.63
N GLU A 14 2.59 13.02 14.63
CA GLU A 14 2.09 14.34 14.21
C GLU A 14 2.77 14.78 12.92
N ASN A 15 2.05 15.52 12.08
CA ASN A 15 2.62 16.20 10.93
C ASN A 15 3.32 17.50 11.38
N ARG A 16 3.98 18.22 10.46
CA ARG A 16 4.66 19.49 10.76
C ARG A 16 3.73 20.60 11.28
N GLU A 17 2.42 20.47 11.13
CA GLU A 17 1.44 21.39 11.71
C GLU A 17 1.06 21.04 13.16
N GLY A 18 1.64 19.98 13.74
CA GLY A 18 1.29 19.47 15.07
C GLY A 18 -0.08 18.79 15.12
N LYS A 19 -0.62 18.37 13.97
CA LYS A 19 -1.87 17.61 13.90
C LYS A 19 -1.57 16.12 13.85
N PRO A 20 -2.39 15.25 14.48
CA PRO A 20 -2.26 13.81 14.33
C PRO A 20 -2.32 13.40 12.86
N ARG A 21 -1.32 12.64 12.41
CA ARG A 21 -1.30 12.06 11.06
C ARG A 21 -2.39 11.01 10.94
N ARG A 22 -3.11 11.07 9.83
CA ARG A 22 -4.18 10.11 9.50
C ARG A 22 -3.75 9.17 8.39
N VAL A 23 -4.51 8.09 8.21
CA VAL A 23 -4.32 7.10 7.15
C VAL A 23 -5.66 6.84 6.46
N GLY A 24 -5.71 6.97 5.14
CA GLY A 24 -6.82 6.43 4.36
C GLY A 24 -6.61 4.94 4.13
N VAL A 25 -7.66 4.13 4.22
CA VAL A 25 -7.58 2.67 4.02
C VAL A 25 -8.53 2.25 2.92
N GLU A 26 -8.03 1.44 1.98
CA GLU A 26 -8.79 0.84 0.88
C GLU A 26 -8.68 -0.70 1.02
N ILE A 27 -9.82 -1.40 1.09
CA ILE A 27 -9.88 -2.86 1.25
C ILE A 27 -10.66 -3.45 0.09
N GLU A 28 -10.01 -4.30 -0.71
CA GLU A 28 -10.67 -5.05 -1.78
C GLU A 28 -11.07 -6.46 -1.30
N LEU A 29 -12.27 -6.91 -1.65
CA LEU A 29 -12.74 -8.26 -1.34
C LEU A 29 -13.63 -8.87 -2.42
N GLY A 30 -13.67 -10.19 -2.43
CA GLY A 30 -14.51 -10.99 -3.31
C GLY A 30 -15.72 -11.62 -2.61
N ALA A 31 -16.50 -12.36 -3.41
CA ALA A 31 -17.63 -13.21 -3.00
C ALA A 31 -18.86 -12.51 -2.37
N LEU A 32 -18.76 -11.23 -2.00
CA LEU A 32 -19.88 -10.43 -1.49
C LEU A 32 -20.35 -9.38 -2.48
N ARG A 33 -21.63 -9.00 -2.37
CA ARG A 33 -22.22 -7.91 -3.17
C ARG A 33 -22.04 -6.58 -2.45
N GLU A 34 -21.85 -5.48 -3.19
CA GLU A 34 -21.70 -4.13 -2.64
C GLU A 34 -22.78 -3.78 -1.61
N ASP A 35 -24.04 -4.16 -1.88
CA ASP A 35 -25.18 -3.85 -1.00
C ASP A 35 -25.20 -4.65 0.30
N ALA A 36 -24.59 -5.84 0.31
CA ALA A 36 -24.38 -6.63 1.52
C ALA A 36 -23.19 -6.10 2.32
N VAL A 37 -22.10 -5.72 1.63
CA VAL A 37 -20.93 -5.11 2.26
C VAL A 37 -21.30 -3.79 2.94
N ALA A 38 -22.04 -2.91 2.27
CA ALA A 38 -22.46 -1.62 2.85
C ALA A 38 -23.36 -1.79 4.09
N ARG A 39 -24.24 -2.81 4.10
CA ARG A 39 -25.02 -3.15 5.30
C ARG A 39 -24.15 -3.66 6.43
N THR A 40 -23.16 -4.50 6.10
CA THR A 40 -22.20 -5.02 7.09
C THR A 40 -21.38 -3.89 7.71
N VAL A 41 -20.94 -2.93 6.89
CA VAL A 41 -20.29 -1.70 7.36
C VAL A 41 -21.20 -0.95 8.34
N ALA A 42 -22.47 -0.73 8.00
CA ALA A 42 -23.42 -0.06 8.88
C ALA A 42 -23.70 -0.84 10.18
N ASP A 43 -23.77 -2.16 10.12
CA ASP A 43 -24.01 -3.02 11.29
C ASP A 43 -22.82 -3.03 12.26
N VAL A 44 -21.59 -3.02 11.74
CA VAL A 44 -20.36 -3.10 12.55
C VAL A 44 -19.90 -1.73 13.05
N LEU A 45 -19.90 -0.73 12.16
CA LEU A 45 -19.38 0.61 12.45
C LEU A 45 -20.47 1.64 12.78
N GLY A 46 -21.74 1.24 12.71
CA GLY A 46 -22.87 2.15 12.81
C GLY A 46 -23.09 2.96 11.52
N GLY A 47 -24.06 3.87 11.58
CA GLY A 47 -24.38 4.76 10.46
C GLY A 47 -25.53 4.28 9.59
N GLU A 48 -25.78 5.03 8.51
CA GLU A 48 -26.89 4.78 7.57
C GLU A 48 -26.37 4.59 6.14
N VAL A 49 -26.88 3.56 5.46
CA VAL A 49 -26.52 3.26 4.07
C VAL A 49 -27.29 4.19 3.12
N ALA A 50 -26.55 4.90 2.29
CA ALA A 50 -27.06 5.73 1.20
C ALA A 50 -26.45 5.31 -0.15
N PRO A 51 -27.16 5.46 -1.28
CA PRO A 51 -26.58 5.27 -2.61
C PRO A 51 -25.60 6.39 -2.97
N ARG A 52 -24.56 6.08 -3.74
CA ARG A 52 -23.64 7.07 -4.34
C ARG A 52 -24.15 7.63 -5.67
N ASP A 53 -23.66 8.81 -6.04
CA ASP A 53 -23.94 9.45 -7.34
C ASP A 53 -23.31 8.70 -8.53
N ASP A 54 -22.13 8.10 -8.33
CA ASP A 54 -21.29 7.52 -9.38
C ASP A 54 -21.25 5.97 -9.39
N LYS A 55 -22.17 5.35 -8.61
CA LYS A 55 -22.40 3.92 -8.32
C LYS A 55 -21.80 3.42 -7.01
N GLY A 56 -22.42 2.39 -6.45
CA GLY A 56 -22.11 1.85 -5.13
C GLY A 56 -22.92 2.53 -4.03
N TYR A 57 -22.43 2.40 -2.80
CA TYR A 57 -23.05 2.88 -1.58
C TYR A 57 -22.04 3.69 -0.77
N GLN A 58 -22.55 4.54 0.09
CA GLN A 58 -21.80 5.18 1.17
C GLN A 58 -22.54 4.93 2.47
N VAL A 59 -21.80 4.79 3.57
CA VAL A 59 -22.34 4.69 4.91
C VAL A 59 -21.93 5.95 5.65
N GLU A 60 -22.93 6.75 6.02
CA GLU A 60 -22.72 8.03 6.71
C GLU A 60 -22.92 7.88 8.21
N GLY A 61 -22.14 8.62 9.01
CA GLY A 61 -22.26 8.61 10.47
C GLY A 61 -21.70 7.35 11.14
N THR A 62 -20.77 6.64 10.48
CA THR A 62 -20.04 5.53 11.12
C THR A 62 -19.07 6.05 12.19
N SER A 63 -18.57 5.15 13.04
CA SER A 63 -17.49 5.46 13.99
C SER A 63 -16.20 5.95 13.31
N LEU A 64 -16.02 5.67 12.00
CA LEU A 64 -14.86 6.04 11.20
C LEU A 64 -15.12 7.23 10.25
N GLY A 65 -16.25 7.91 10.39
CA GLY A 65 -16.68 8.94 9.43
C GLY A 65 -17.45 8.33 8.25
N LYS A 66 -17.28 8.89 7.05
CA LYS A 66 -17.91 8.32 5.85
C LYS A 66 -17.11 7.12 5.34
N VAL A 67 -17.80 6.02 5.04
CA VAL A 67 -17.22 4.84 4.39
C VAL A 67 -17.88 4.63 3.04
N GLU A 68 -17.10 4.50 1.99
CA GLU A 68 -17.57 4.26 0.64
C GLU A 68 -17.42 2.77 0.28
N VAL A 69 -18.40 2.21 -0.43
CA VAL A 69 -18.42 0.81 -0.86
C VAL A 69 -18.84 0.72 -2.32
N TYR A 70 -17.97 0.25 -3.21
CA TYR A 70 -18.24 0.21 -4.65
C TYR A 70 -17.42 -0.85 -5.39
N LEU A 71 -17.84 -1.24 -6.58
CA LEU A 71 -17.08 -2.12 -7.48
C LEU A 71 -15.94 -1.35 -8.13
N ASP A 72 -14.72 -1.86 -8.03
CA ASP A 72 -13.57 -1.19 -8.64
C ASP A 72 -13.71 -1.13 -10.18
N THR A 73 -13.73 0.11 -10.66
CA THR A 73 -13.94 0.45 -12.07
C THR A 73 -12.74 0.15 -12.95
N GLN A 74 -11.53 0.02 -12.40
CA GLN A 74 -10.34 -0.41 -13.13
C GLN A 74 -10.51 -1.87 -13.58
N TYR A 75 -10.87 -2.77 -12.66
CA TYR A 75 -11.19 -4.16 -13.00
C TYR A 75 -12.36 -4.28 -13.97
N LEU A 76 -13.39 -3.43 -13.86
CA LEU A 76 -14.47 -3.38 -14.86
C LEU A 76 -13.97 -3.05 -16.27
N ARG A 77 -12.98 -2.15 -16.41
CA ARG A 77 -12.39 -1.80 -17.71
C ARG A 77 -11.50 -2.92 -18.24
N ASP A 78 -10.69 -3.51 -17.37
CA ASP A 78 -9.77 -4.59 -17.74
C ASP A 78 -10.52 -5.85 -18.15
N ALA A 79 -11.57 -6.23 -17.39
CA ALA A 79 -12.46 -7.33 -17.74
C ALA A 79 -13.14 -7.11 -19.10
N ARG A 80 -13.66 -5.90 -19.38
CA ARG A 80 -14.25 -5.57 -20.68
C ARG A 80 -13.24 -5.69 -21.82
N THR A 81 -12.02 -5.19 -21.61
CA THR A 81 -10.97 -5.25 -22.62
C THR A 81 -10.51 -6.70 -22.85
N ALA A 82 -10.46 -7.51 -21.79
CA ALA A 82 -10.17 -8.95 -21.89
C ALA A 82 -11.26 -9.73 -22.65
N ILE A 83 -12.54 -9.42 -22.41
CA ILE A 83 -13.67 -9.96 -23.20
C ILE A 83 -13.50 -9.62 -24.67
N GLN A 84 -13.24 -8.35 -24.99
CA GLN A 84 -13.02 -7.89 -26.36
C GLN A 84 -11.85 -8.60 -27.05
N ARG A 85 -10.81 -8.97 -26.30
CA ARG A 85 -9.64 -9.73 -26.78
C ARG A 85 -9.84 -11.25 -26.78
N GLY A 86 -11.03 -11.76 -26.45
CA GLY A 86 -11.32 -13.19 -26.42
C GLY A 86 -10.69 -13.95 -25.25
N ALA A 87 -10.16 -13.25 -24.23
CA ALA A 87 -9.56 -13.84 -23.05
C ALA A 87 -10.63 -14.21 -22.00
N LEU A 88 -11.51 -15.16 -22.36
CA LEU A 88 -12.72 -15.48 -21.59
C LEU A 88 -12.45 -15.91 -20.14
N LYS A 89 -11.27 -16.47 -19.83
CA LYS A 89 -10.88 -16.79 -18.44
C LYS A 89 -10.63 -15.55 -17.57
N ILE A 90 -10.11 -14.47 -18.15
CA ILE A 90 -9.92 -13.18 -17.47
C ILE A 90 -11.26 -12.43 -17.38
N ALA A 91 -12.10 -12.59 -18.40
CA ALA A 91 -13.46 -12.04 -18.44
C ALA A 91 -14.41 -12.61 -17.37
N GLN A 92 -14.12 -13.81 -16.86
CA GLN A 92 -14.91 -14.47 -15.82
C GLN A 92 -14.52 -14.04 -14.40
N ALA A 93 -13.54 -13.14 -14.26
CA ALA A 93 -13.12 -12.64 -12.96
C ALA A 93 -14.24 -11.83 -12.29
N VAL A 94 -14.45 -12.10 -11.00
CA VAL A 94 -15.33 -11.32 -10.14
C VAL A 94 -14.69 -9.95 -9.96
N VAL A 95 -15.42 -8.88 -10.27
CA VAL A 95 -14.99 -7.52 -9.95
C VAL A 95 -15.04 -7.38 -8.44
N PRO A 96 -13.93 -7.02 -7.76
CA PRO A 96 -13.93 -6.89 -6.32
C PRO A 96 -14.83 -5.73 -5.86
N VAL A 97 -15.40 -5.90 -4.68
CA VAL A 97 -15.97 -4.80 -3.92
C VAL A 97 -14.83 -4.13 -3.17
N GLU A 98 -14.74 -2.82 -3.28
CA GLU A 98 -13.77 -1.97 -2.60
C GLU A 98 -14.48 -1.21 -1.47
N ILE A 99 -13.89 -1.22 -0.29
CA ILE A 99 -14.27 -0.41 0.87
C ILE A 99 -13.22 0.68 1.02
N VAL A 100 -13.63 1.94 1.04
CA VAL A 100 -12.73 3.09 1.18
C VAL A 100 -13.15 3.95 2.37
N THR A 101 -12.22 4.20 3.28
CA THR A 101 -12.46 5.08 4.43
C THR A 101 -12.09 6.53 4.11
N GLU A 102 -12.72 7.47 4.81
CA GLU A 102 -12.05 8.76 5.06
C GLU A 102 -10.75 8.55 5.86
N PRO A 103 -9.83 9.52 5.91
CA PRO A 103 -8.63 9.40 6.71
C PRO A 103 -8.93 9.20 8.21
N ILE A 104 -8.56 8.05 8.75
CA ILE A 104 -8.74 7.66 10.15
C ILE A 104 -7.44 7.80 10.92
N LEU A 105 -7.50 7.82 12.25
CA LEU A 105 -6.33 7.67 13.11
C LEU A 105 -5.82 6.22 13.05
N PRO A 106 -4.50 5.99 13.18
CA PRO A 106 -3.94 4.63 13.15
C PRO A 106 -4.57 3.65 14.15
N GLU A 107 -4.95 4.09 15.35
CA GLU A 107 -5.60 3.26 16.35
C GLU A 107 -7.00 2.77 15.93
N GLU A 108 -7.67 3.52 15.04
CA GLU A 108 -9.01 3.21 14.54
C GLU A 108 -8.98 2.06 13.53
N ILE A 109 -7.80 1.62 13.07
CA ILE A 109 -7.63 0.40 12.24
C ILE A 109 -8.20 -0.84 12.94
N ALA A 110 -8.22 -0.87 14.27
CA ALA A 110 -8.84 -1.96 15.02
C ALA A 110 -10.36 -2.10 14.74
N GLU A 111 -11.03 -1.03 14.32
CA GLU A 111 -12.42 -1.09 13.87
C GLU A 111 -12.54 -1.80 12.51
N LEU A 112 -11.55 -1.61 11.63
CA LEU A 112 -11.49 -2.29 10.33
C LEU A 112 -11.21 -3.78 10.49
N ASP A 113 -10.40 -4.18 11.47
CA ASP A 113 -10.22 -5.60 11.80
C ASP A 113 -11.56 -6.25 12.20
N ARG A 114 -12.36 -5.56 13.04
CA ARG A 114 -13.71 -6.03 13.41
C ARG A 114 -14.64 -6.14 12.20
N LEU A 115 -14.56 -5.20 11.27
CA LEU A 115 -15.32 -5.24 10.01
C LEU A 115 -14.88 -6.42 9.14
N VAL A 116 -13.57 -6.62 8.97
CA VAL A 116 -12.99 -7.72 8.21
C VAL A 116 -13.40 -9.07 8.78
N ASP A 117 -13.37 -9.24 10.10
CA ASP A 117 -13.81 -10.46 10.77
C ASP A 117 -15.28 -10.78 10.44
N ARG A 118 -16.14 -9.76 10.49
CA ARG A 118 -17.55 -9.95 10.15
C ARG A 118 -17.75 -10.25 8.66
N LEU A 119 -17.04 -9.57 7.77
CA LEU A 119 -17.10 -9.85 6.33
C LEU A 119 -16.62 -11.28 6.01
N ARG A 120 -15.63 -11.79 6.75
CA ARG A 120 -15.18 -13.19 6.67
C ARG A 120 -16.29 -14.16 7.10
N GLU A 121 -16.95 -13.89 8.22
CA GLU A 121 -18.09 -14.69 8.70
C GLU A 121 -19.24 -14.72 7.68
N ASP A 122 -19.47 -13.62 6.98
CA ASP A 122 -20.49 -13.50 5.94
C ASP A 122 -20.08 -14.15 4.60
N GLY A 123 -18.88 -14.74 4.52
CA GLY A 123 -18.38 -15.50 3.36
C GLY A 123 -17.56 -14.67 2.37
N GLY A 124 -17.08 -13.49 2.78
CA GLY A 124 -16.13 -12.70 2.03
C GLY A 124 -14.81 -13.45 1.82
N THR A 125 -14.17 -13.21 0.68
CA THR A 125 -12.92 -13.88 0.33
C THR A 125 -11.82 -12.88 0.03
N GLY A 126 -10.60 -13.18 0.46
CA GLY A 126 -9.39 -12.48 0.08
C GLY A 126 -8.75 -13.03 -1.19
N THR A 127 -7.51 -12.59 -1.44
CA THR A 127 -6.68 -12.92 -2.60
C THR A 127 -6.51 -14.43 -2.83
N GLY A 128 -6.64 -15.26 -1.79
CA GLY A 128 -6.50 -16.72 -1.88
C GLY A 128 -7.61 -17.42 -2.68
N ALA A 129 -8.83 -16.88 -2.70
CA ALA A 129 -9.98 -17.54 -3.33
C ALA A 129 -10.28 -17.06 -4.77
N GLY A 130 -9.65 -15.97 -5.22
CA GLY A 130 -9.98 -15.26 -6.46
C GLY A 130 -8.88 -15.28 -7.52
N TRP A 131 -9.02 -16.18 -8.49
CA TRP A 131 -8.12 -16.46 -9.62
C TRP A 131 -7.91 -15.24 -10.55
N LEU A 132 -6.64 -14.90 -10.83
CA LEU A 132 -6.07 -13.97 -11.86
C LEU A 132 -5.70 -12.53 -11.44
N LEU A 133 -6.29 -11.92 -10.40
CA LEU A 133 -6.18 -10.46 -10.21
C LEU A 133 -5.54 -9.99 -8.89
N GLY A 134 -5.75 -10.70 -7.77
CA GLY A 134 -5.25 -10.27 -6.45
C GLY A 134 -6.07 -9.11 -5.87
N PHE A 135 -6.59 -9.27 -4.65
CA PHE A 135 -7.30 -8.20 -3.95
C PHE A 135 -6.31 -7.40 -3.10
N GLY A 136 -6.26 -6.09 -3.29
CA GLY A 136 -5.36 -5.19 -2.58
C GLY A 136 -5.87 -4.77 -1.19
N LEU A 137 -4.92 -4.48 -0.31
CA LEU A 137 -5.12 -3.62 0.85
C LEU A 137 -4.19 -2.41 0.68
N HIS A 138 -4.74 -1.22 0.53
CA HIS A 138 -3.94 0.00 0.39
C HIS A 138 -4.03 0.86 1.64
N PHE A 139 -2.88 1.37 2.06
CA PHE A 139 -2.78 2.42 3.06
C PHE A 139 -2.33 3.71 2.40
N ASN A 140 -2.95 4.80 2.81
CA ASN A 140 -2.59 6.16 2.44
C ASN A 140 -2.14 6.97 3.66
N PRO A 141 -1.02 6.61 4.33
CA PRO A 141 -0.54 7.38 5.47
C PRO A 141 -0.15 8.79 5.03
N GLU A 142 -0.71 9.79 5.71
CA GLU A 142 -0.32 11.18 5.56
C GLU A 142 1.18 11.34 5.76
N VAL A 143 1.86 12.19 4.98
CA VAL A 143 3.29 12.45 5.19
C VAL A 143 3.53 13.28 6.45
N THR A 144 4.72 13.16 7.06
CA THR A 144 5.11 14.03 8.19
C THR A 144 5.22 15.49 7.77
N GLY A 145 5.74 15.74 6.57
CA GLY A 145 5.92 17.06 5.98
C GLY A 145 6.28 16.95 4.50
N PHE A 146 6.62 18.09 3.90
CA PHE A 146 6.83 18.22 2.46
C PHE A 146 8.29 18.46 2.08
N GLU A 147 9.20 18.52 3.06
CA GLU A 147 10.62 18.67 2.80
C GLU A 147 11.27 17.30 2.54
N LEU A 148 12.43 17.31 1.87
CA LEU A 148 13.16 16.08 1.57
C LEU A 148 13.44 15.25 2.84
N GLU A 149 13.78 15.90 3.94
CA GLU A 149 14.06 15.24 5.23
C GLU A 149 12.82 14.54 5.82
N ASP A 150 11.60 14.92 5.45
CA ASP A 150 10.38 14.28 5.91
C ASP A 150 9.98 13.04 5.09
N VAL A 151 10.42 12.97 3.82
CA VAL A 151 9.95 12.01 2.82
C VAL A 151 11.05 11.05 2.38
N GLY A 152 12.24 11.58 2.09
CA GLY A 152 13.39 10.86 1.56
C GLY A 152 13.76 9.61 2.36
N PRO A 153 13.91 9.71 3.70
CA PRO A 153 14.22 8.55 4.53
C PRO A 153 13.17 7.43 4.42
N THR A 154 11.88 7.78 4.39
CA THR A 154 10.77 6.80 4.30
C THR A 154 10.76 6.08 2.96
N VAL A 155 10.92 6.83 1.86
CA VAL A 155 10.98 6.25 0.51
C VAL A 155 12.22 5.35 0.36
N THR A 156 13.36 5.79 0.90
CA THR A 156 14.61 5.02 0.88
C THR A 156 14.50 3.75 1.71
N ALA A 157 13.93 3.84 2.92
CA ALA A 157 13.68 2.69 3.78
C ALA A 157 12.78 1.68 3.06
N PHE A 158 11.66 2.12 2.49
CA PHE A 158 10.78 1.23 1.72
C PHE A 158 11.54 0.55 0.56
N ALA A 159 12.27 1.31 -0.24
CA ALA A 159 13.01 0.81 -1.40
C ALA A 159 14.01 -0.28 -1.03
N LEU A 160 14.71 -0.13 0.11
CA LEU A 160 15.69 -1.10 0.58
C LEU A 160 15.03 -2.34 1.21
N LEU A 161 13.84 -2.18 1.80
CA LEU A 161 13.11 -3.23 2.51
C LEU A 161 12.17 -4.05 1.62
N GLU A 162 11.82 -3.56 0.43
CA GLU A 162 10.75 -4.12 -0.40
C GLU A 162 10.93 -5.63 -0.69
N ASP A 163 12.12 -6.05 -1.09
CA ASP A 163 12.41 -7.47 -1.40
C ASP A 163 12.22 -8.37 -0.17
N TRP A 164 12.63 -7.89 1.00
CA TRP A 164 12.43 -8.59 2.27
C TRP A 164 10.94 -8.63 2.64
N TYR A 165 10.24 -7.51 2.50
CA TYR A 165 8.79 -7.42 2.75
C TYR A 165 8.02 -8.40 1.86
N ARG A 166 8.30 -8.41 0.56
CA ARG A 166 7.68 -9.33 -0.40
C ARG A 166 7.93 -10.79 -0.02
N ARG A 167 9.10 -11.12 0.55
CA ARG A 167 9.38 -12.46 1.07
C ARG A 167 8.63 -12.77 2.37
N GLU A 168 8.42 -11.80 3.26
CA GLU A 168 7.61 -11.99 4.47
C GLU A 168 6.12 -12.12 4.19
N VAL A 169 5.60 -11.39 3.19
CA VAL A 169 4.18 -11.46 2.77
C VAL A 169 3.93 -12.73 1.94
N ALA A 170 4.84 -13.07 1.03
CA ALA A 170 4.73 -14.24 0.17
C ALA A 170 5.14 -15.52 0.92
N LEU A 171 4.27 -15.96 1.84
CA LEU A 171 4.29 -17.34 2.33
C LEU A 171 3.88 -18.35 1.24
N ASP A 172 3.44 -17.90 0.06
CA ASP A 172 3.01 -18.78 -1.03
C ASP A 172 3.63 -18.41 -2.38
N ILE A 173 4.28 -19.40 -3.00
CA ILE A 173 5.05 -19.29 -4.25
C ILE A 173 4.14 -18.92 -5.44
N SER A 174 2.83 -19.19 -5.32
CA SER A 174 1.81 -18.87 -6.32
C SER A 174 1.63 -17.36 -6.56
N ARG A 175 2.01 -16.52 -5.59
CA ARG A 175 1.80 -15.05 -5.63
C ARG A 175 2.88 -14.29 -6.41
N ARG A 176 4.06 -14.89 -6.63
CA ARG A 176 5.17 -14.29 -7.41
C ARG A 176 4.88 -14.10 -8.90
N ALA A 177 3.78 -14.66 -9.40
CA ALA A 177 3.42 -14.66 -10.82
C ALA A 177 2.30 -13.68 -11.18
N MET A 178 1.80 -12.89 -10.22
CA MET A 178 0.75 -11.90 -10.49
C MET A 178 1.34 -10.61 -11.09
N PRO A 179 0.75 -10.06 -12.16
CA PRO A 179 1.34 -8.97 -12.95
C PRO A 179 1.12 -7.57 -12.36
N TYR A 180 0.64 -7.48 -11.12
CA TYR A 180 0.27 -6.22 -10.48
C TYR A 180 1.22 -5.95 -9.31
N ILE A 181 1.75 -4.71 -9.26
CA ILE A 181 2.74 -4.18 -8.31
C ILE A 181 4.17 -4.68 -8.58
N ASP A 182 4.85 -4.05 -9.53
CA ASP A 182 6.27 -4.26 -9.82
C ASP A 182 7.15 -3.81 -8.65
N SER A 183 8.24 -4.54 -8.38
CA SER A 183 9.30 -4.05 -7.50
C SER A 183 9.84 -2.72 -8.01
N TYR A 184 10.33 -1.88 -7.11
CA TYR A 184 11.07 -0.70 -7.50
C TYR A 184 12.24 -1.07 -8.41
N PRO A 185 12.40 -0.36 -9.54
CA PRO A 185 13.48 -0.63 -10.46
C PRO A 185 14.81 -0.35 -9.75
N SER A 186 15.80 -1.19 -10.04
CA SER A 186 17.07 -1.15 -9.33
C SER A 186 17.78 0.21 -9.43
N GLY A 187 17.56 0.95 -10.52
CA GLY A 187 18.09 2.32 -10.70
C GLY A 187 17.45 3.37 -9.78
N LEU A 188 16.21 3.16 -9.33
CA LEU A 188 15.61 3.99 -8.29
C LEU A 188 16.31 3.73 -6.95
N VAL A 189 16.44 2.44 -6.58
CA VAL A 189 17.08 2.03 -5.32
C VAL A 189 18.54 2.49 -5.28
N ASP A 190 19.27 2.37 -6.40
CA ASP A 190 20.65 2.88 -6.53
C ASP A 190 20.72 4.39 -6.29
N GLY A 191 19.81 5.16 -6.91
CA GLY A 191 19.79 6.61 -6.74
C GLY A 191 19.42 7.04 -5.32
N LEU A 192 18.54 6.29 -4.64
CA LEU A 192 18.16 6.55 -3.25
C LEU A 192 19.26 6.18 -2.25
N ALA A 193 20.03 5.13 -2.53
CA ALA A 193 21.00 4.58 -1.58
C ALA A 193 22.44 5.07 -1.79
N ALA A 194 22.85 5.39 -3.02
CA ALA A 194 24.24 5.73 -3.34
C ALA A 194 24.42 7.19 -3.78
N ASP A 195 23.53 7.72 -4.62
CA ASP A 195 23.65 9.10 -5.12
C ASP A 195 22.99 10.13 -4.18
N GLU A 196 21.91 9.70 -3.51
CA GLU A 196 21.07 10.44 -2.57
C GLU A 196 20.52 11.78 -3.09
N PRO A 197 19.19 11.94 -3.24
CA PRO A 197 18.60 13.22 -3.57
C PRO A 197 19.03 14.32 -2.60
N ARG A 198 19.31 15.54 -3.10
CA ARG A 198 19.73 16.69 -2.28
C ARG A 198 18.62 17.72 -2.08
N SER A 199 17.54 17.59 -2.85
CA SER A 199 16.30 18.35 -2.68
C SER A 199 15.07 17.49 -2.99
N MET A 200 13.88 18.03 -2.74
CA MET A 200 12.63 17.36 -3.10
C MET A 200 12.51 17.20 -4.63
N GLU A 201 12.95 18.21 -5.40
CA GLU A 201 12.98 18.15 -6.85
C GLU A 201 13.89 17.03 -7.37
N ASP A 202 15.07 16.84 -6.75
CA ASP A 202 15.97 15.73 -7.10
C ASP A 202 15.30 14.37 -6.88
N LEU A 203 14.53 14.23 -5.79
CA LEU A 203 13.80 13.00 -5.46
C LEU A 203 12.69 12.75 -6.49
N ILE A 204 11.89 13.77 -6.81
CA ILE A 204 10.83 13.67 -7.81
C ILE A 204 11.42 13.31 -9.19
N ASP A 205 12.51 13.97 -9.60
CA ASP A 205 13.17 13.72 -10.89
C ASP A 205 13.80 12.32 -10.95
N LEU A 206 14.38 11.85 -9.84
CA LEU A 206 14.86 10.47 -9.73
C LEU A 206 13.73 9.48 -9.94
N TYR A 207 12.61 9.66 -9.23
CA TYR A 207 11.45 8.76 -9.31
C TYR A 207 10.82 8.79 -10.71
N LEU A 208 10.53 9.97 -11.27
CA LEU A 208 9.92 10.08 -12.60
C LEU A 208 10.83 9.58 -13.73
N ARG A 209 12.16 9.60 -13.55
CA ARG A 209 13.10 9.03 -14.52
C ARG A 209 13.15 7.51 -14.47
N THR A 210 12.97 6.92 -13.30
CA THR A 210 13.28 5.49 -13.06
C THR A 210 12.03 4.64 -12.88
N ALA A 211 11.01 5.16 -12.19
CA ALA A 211 9.77 4.48 -11.80
C ALA A 211 8.49 5.34 -12.07
N PRO A 212 8.28 5.92 -13.27
CA PRO A 212 7.11 6.77 -13.57
C PRO A 212 5.81 5.97 -13.75
N SER A 213 5.41 5.22 -12.73
CA SER A 213 4.27 4.33 -12.76
C SER A 213 3.58 4.27 -11.40
N ARG A 214 2.27 4.01 -11.43
CA ARG A 214 1.46 3.67 -10.26
C ARG A 214 1.57 2.19 -9.87
N ASN A 215 2.27 1.38 -10.68
CA ASN A 215 2.39 -0.06 -10.53
C ASN A 215 3.55 -0.45 -9.61
N HIS A 216 3.66 0.18 -8.44
CA HIS A 216 4.71 -0.10 -7.45
C HIS A 216 4.13 -0.25 -6.04
N GLY A 217 4.84 -0.98 -5.18
CA GLY A 217 4.38 -1.29 -3.82
C GLY A 217 4.23 -0.05 -2.94
N LEU A 218 5.02 0.98 -3.24
CA LEU A 218 4.82 2.34 -2.78
C LEU A 218 4.72 3.21 -4.03
N ASP A 219 3.58 3.85 -4.23
CA ASP A 219 3.35 4.79 -5.32
C ASP A 219 3.52 6.22 -4.78
N MET A 220 4.50 6.95 -5.31
CA MET A 220 4.78 8.32 -4.89
C MET A 220 4.09 9.37 -5.75
N LEU A 221 3.42 8.99 -6.84
CA LEU A 221 2.86 9.93 -7.80
C LEU A 221 1.72 10.78 -7.20
N CYS A 222 0.97 10.26 -6.21
CA CYS A 222 -0.02 11.02 -5.47
C CYS A 222 0.60 12.21 -4.71
N LEU A 223 1.67 11.95 -3.95
CA LEU A 223 2.40 12.99 -3.22
C LEU A 223 3.12 13.93 -4.18
N PHE A 224 3.83 13.40 -5.18
CA PHE A 224 4.58 14.24 -6.11
C PHE A 224 3.67 15.12 -6.96
N SER A 225 2.47 14.65 -7.32
CA SER A 225 1.46 15.49 -7.97
C SER A 225 0.84 16.53 -7.03
N HIS A 226 0.92 16.34 -5.70
CA HIS A 226 0.53 17.35 -4.72
C HIS A 226 1.58 18.45 -4.59
N LEU A 227 2.86 18.08 -4.66
CA LEU A 227 3.99 19.00 -4.55
C LEU A 227 4.28 19.76 -5.85
N ASP A 228 4.27 19.05 -6.99
CA ASP A 228 4.61 19.61 -8.31
C ASP A 228 3.82 18.88 -9.42
N ALA A 229 2.55 19.28 -9.57
CA ALA A 229 1.64 18.68 -10.55
C ALA A 229 2.13 18.84 -12.00
N GLU A 230 2.79 19.96 -12.32
CA GLU A 230 3.29 20.25 -13.66
C GLU A 230 4.40 19.26 -14.03
N ARG A 231 5.39 19.10 -13.16
CA ARG A 231 6.51 18.16 -13.36
C ARG A 231 6.05 16.72 -13.54
N VAL A 232 5.04 16.29 -12.77
CA VAL A 232 4.46 14.94 -12.91
C VAL A 232 3.71 14.81 -14.24
N ALA A 233 2.89 15.79 -14.61
CA ALA A 233 2.10 15.76 -15.85
C ALA A 233 2.96 15.72 -17.13
N GLU A 234 4.21 16.19 -17.07
CA GLU A 234 5.16 16.06 -18.19
C GLU A 234 5.61 14.62 -18.48
N LYS A 235 5.47 13.70 -17.50
CA LYS A 235 6.02 12.34 -17.57
C LYS A 235 4.98 11.24 -17.54
N VAL A 236 3.85 11.46 -16.89
CA VAL A 236 2.81 10.44 -16.70
C VAL A 236 1.41 10.98 -16.99
N ASP A 237 0.51 10.10 -17.44
CA ASP A 237 -0.92 10.43 -17.52
C ASP A 237 -1.50 10.57 -16.11
N THR A 238 -1.94 11.78 -15.77
CA THR A 238 -2.41 12.13 -14.43
C THR A 238 -3.88 11.83 -14.19
N LYS A 239 -4.61 11.33 -15.19
CA LYS A 239 -6.07 11.12 -15.10
C LYS A 239 -6.51 10.22 -13.93
N LEU A 240 -5.65 9.29 -13.52
CA LEU A 240 -5.94 8.36 -12.43
C LEU A 240 -5.15 8.66 -11.15
N ILE A 241 -4.42 9.79 -11.09
CA ILE A 241 -3.65 10.20 -9.93
C ILE A 241 -4.55 11.05 -9.03
N GLY A 242 -4.94 10.50 -7.88
CA GLY A 242 -5.58 11.27 -6.82
C GLY A 242 -4.54 12.05 -6.04
N SER A 243 -4.27 13.30 -6.42
CA SER A 243 -3.30 14.17 -5.74
C SER A 243 -3.68 14.39 -4.26
N ARG A 244 -2.77 14.06 -3.35
CA ARG A 244 -2.97 14.16 -1.89
C ARG A 244 -1.63 14.06 -1.14
N PRO A 245 -1.52 14.62 0.08
CA PRO A 245 -0.30 14.61 0.88
C PRO A 245 -0.07 13.27 1.61
N THR A 246 -0.11 12.15 0.89
CA THR A 246 0.05 10.81 1.48
C THR A 246 1.07 9.99 0.72
N TYR A 247 1.74 9.07 1.41
CA TYR A 247 2.29 7.87 0.78
C TYR A 247 1.12 7.06 0.20
N HIS A 248 1.28 6.39 -0.95
CA HIS A 248 0.29 5.44 -1.45
C HIS A 248 0.91 4.04 -1.37
N PHE A 249 0.74 3.39 -0.22
CA PHE A 249 1.32 2.09 0.07
C PHE A 249 0.34 0.99 -0.34
N ARG A 250 0.69 0.24 -1.37
CA ARG A 250 -0.19 -0.69 -2.09
C ARG A 250 0.29 -2.13 -2.09
N LEU A 251 1.45 -2.38 -1.48
CA LEU A 251 2.10 -3.69 -1.45
C LEU A 251 1.30 -4.80 -0.75
N PRO A 252 0.53 -4.55 0.32
CA PRO A 252 -0.21 -5.61 1.02
C PRO A 252 -1.34 -6.21 0.17
N ASP A 253 -1.45 -7.54 0.21
CA ASP A 253 -2.65 -8.25 -0.24
C ASP A 253 -3.73 -8.21 0.84
N CYS A 254 -4.99 -8.16 0.43
CA CYS A 254 -6.13 -8.45 1.29
C CYS A 254 -6.32 -9.96 1.40
N ARG A 255 -5.92 -10.54 2.54
CA ARG A 255 -6.05 -11.98 2.85
C ARG A 255 -7.21 -12.22 3.81
N LEU A 256 -8.34 -11.58 3.52
CA LEU A 256 -9.51 -11.52 4.40
C LEU A 256 -9.97 -12.89 4.91
N ASP A 257 -9.82 -13.97 4.14
CA ASP A 257 -10.24 -15.33 4.49
C ASP A 257 -9.17 -16.17 5.22
N GLU A 258 -8.01 -15.58 5.56
CA GLU A 258 -6.93 -16.25 6.28
C GLU A 258 -6.96 -15.87 7.78
N GLU A 259 -6.99 -16.88 8.66
CA GLU A 259 -7.10 -16.69 10.13
C GLU A 259 -5.90 -15.97 10.75
N ASP A 260 -4.75 -15.97 10.07
CA ASP A 260 -3.51 -15.37 10.56
C ASP A 260 -3.25 -13.95 10.03
N TRP A 261 -4.28 -13.35 9.41
CA TRP A 261 -4.23 -12.04 8.78
C TRP A 261 -5.19 -11.03 9.41
N SER A 262 -4.74 -9.78 9.45
CA SER A 262 -5.49 -8.61 9.92
C SER A 262 -5.00 -7.36 9.18
N VAL A 263 -5.83 -6.32 9.15
CA VAL A 263 -5.45 -4.99 8.67
C VAL A 263 -4.35 -4.41 9.56
N ALA A 264 -4.44 -4.60 10.88
CA ALA A 264 -3.40 -4.18 11.82
C ALA A 264 -2.03 -4.81 11.55
N LEU A 265 -1.96 -6.09 11.16
CA LEU A 265 -0.70 -6.74 10.78
C LEU A 265 -0.03 -6.00 9.63
N GLU A 266 -0.78 -5.72 8.56
CA GLU A 266 -0.23 -5.07 7.36
C GLU A 266 0.15 -3.61 7.64
N TRP A 267 -0.64 -2.90 8.43
CA TRP A 267 -0.30 -1.58 8.96
C TRP A 267 0.98 -1.62 9.79
N ASN A 268 1.17 -2.62 10.65
CA ASN A 268 2.36 -2.74 11.49
C ASN A 268 3.63 -2.98 10.68
N ARG A 269 3.50 -3.59 9.49
CA ARG A 269 4.61 -3.67 8.55
C ARG A 269 4.94 -2.30 7.91
N TRP A 270 3.94 -1.46 7.62
CA TRP A 270 4.18 -0.06 7.24
C TRP A 270 4.87 0.72 8.36
N VAL A 271 4.40 0.60 9.61
CA VAL A 271 5.01 1.25 10.78
C VAL A 271 6.49 0.86 10.92
N ARG A 272 6.87 -0.37 10.56
CA ARG A 272 8.28 -0.78 10.55
C ARG A 272 9.12 -0.01 9.54
N VAL A 273 8.59 0.26 8.34
CA VAL A 273 9.25 1.10 7.33
C VAL A 273 9.54 2.48 7.90
N GLU A 274 8.50 3.13 8.47
CA GLU A 274 8.68 4.45 9.08
C GLU A 274 9.64 4.43 10.27
N ARG A 275 9.64 3.38 11.10
CA ARG A 275 10.58 3.26 12.22
C ARG A 275 12.02 3.19 11.76
N ILE A 276 12.30 2.37 10.74
CA ILE A 276 13.63 2.27 10.15
C ILE A 276 14.04 3.60 9.51
N ALA A 277 13.10 4.32 8.88
CA ALA A 277 13.33 5.64 8.35
C ALA A 277 13.70 6.70 9.41
N GLN A 278 13.36 6.48 10.68
CA GLN A 278 13.75 7.34 11.82
C GLN A 278 15.03 6.86 12.53
N GLN A 279 15.67 5.79 12.04
CA GLN A 279 16.88 5.23 12.62
C GLN A 279 18.05 5.45 11.65
N ASP A 280 18.64 6.65 11.68
CA ASP A 280 19.72 7.06 10.78
C ASP A 280 20.83 5.99 10.67
N GLU A 281 21.29 5.44 11.80
CA GLU A 281 22.33 4.41 11.80
C GLU A 281 21.91 3.15 11.03
N VAL A 282 20.67 2.70 11.18
CA VAL A 282 20.16 1.50 10.49
C VAL A 282 19.97 1.77 9.02
N LEU A 283 19.43 2.94 8.66
CA LEU A 283 19.24 3.32 7.27
C LEU A 283 20.58 3.44 6.53
N GLU A 284 21.59 4.08 7.15
CA GLU A 284 22.94 4.17 6.59
C GLU A 284 23.60 2.80 6.42
N ARG A 285 23.39 1.88 7.37
CA ARG A 285 23.86 0.49 7.24
C ARG A 285 23.19 -0.24 6.09
N LEU A 286 21.88 -0.05 5.89
CA LEU A 286 21.14 -0.62 4.75
C LEU A 286 21.62 -0.05 3.41
N LYS A 287 21.85 1.26 3.32
CA LYS A 287 22.41 1.90 2.12
C LYS A 287 23.81 1.37 1.78
N ALA A 288 24.68 1.25 2.80
CA ALA A 288 26.02 0.69 2.64
C ALA A 288 25.97 -0.79 2.23
N ALA A 289 25.06 -1.58 2.81
CA ALA A 289 24.83 -2.97 2.46
C ALA A 289 24.36 -3.09 0.99
N TRP A 290 23.39 -2.29 0.57
CA TRP A 290 22.93 -2.25 -0.81
C TRP A 290 24.06 -1.92 -1.79
N THR A 291 24.87 -0.91 -1.48
CA THR A 291 26.01 -0.53 -2.31
C THR A 291 27.00 -1.68 -2.47
N ARG A 292 27.30 -2.42 -1.39
CA ARG A 292 28.15 -3.61 -1.45
C ARG A 292 27.49 -4.73 -2.24
N TYR A 293 26.20 -5.00 -2.01
CA TYR A 293 25.43 -6.00 -2.72
C TYR A 293 25.49 -5.75 -4.22
N ARG A 294 25.27 -4.50 -4.66
CA ARG A 294 25.32 -4.08 -6.08
C ARG A 294 26.71 -4.10 -6.70
N ALA A 295 27.78 -4.05 -5.91
CA ALA A 295 29.15 -4.20 -6.39
C ALA A 295 29.56 -5.66 -6.65
N GLN A 296 28.75 -6.64 -6.25
CA GLN A 296 29.04 -8.06 -6.48
C GLN A 296 28.91 -8.43 -7.96
N LEU A 297 29.80 -9.31 -8.44
CA LEU A 297 29.78 -9.82 -9.82
C LEU A 297 28.59 -10.74 -10.12
N LEU A 298 28.06 -11.43 -9.11
CA LEU A 298 26.95 -12.38 -9.20
C LEU A 298 26.03 -12.18 -8.01
N HIS A 299 24.71 -12.17 -8.25
CA HIS A 299 23.70 -12.12 -7.20
C HIS A 299 22.94 -13.46 -7.15
N LEU A 300 22.75 -14.00 -5.96
CA LEU A 300 21.88 -15.15 -5.76
C LEU A 300 20.43 -14.64 -5.60
N PRO A 301 19.43 -15.24 -6.27
CA PRO A 301 18.05 -14.83 -6.10
C PRO A 301 17.62 -14.85 -4.63
N GLY A 302 17.13 -13.71 -4.13
CA GLY A 302 16.67 -13.56 -2.75
C GLY A 302 17.76 -13.26 -1.72
N SER A 303 19.04 -13.18 -2.09
CA SER A 303 20.12 -12.92 -1.13
C SER A 303 20.05 -11.52 -0.51
N TRP A 304 19.52 -10.54 -1.24
CA TRP A 304 19.29 -9.20 -0.66
C TRP A 304 18.27 -9.25 0.48
N ALA A 305 17.16 -9.97 0.31
CA ALA A 305 16.17 -10.15 1.36
C ALA A 305 16.75 -10.84 2.61
N ASP A 306 17.69 -11.78 2.44
CA ASP A 306 18.40 -12.41 3.57
C ASP A 306 19.32 -11.40 4.29
N GLU A 307 20.08 -10.59 3.56
CA GLU A 307 20.96 -9.54 4.14
C GLU A 307 20.15 -8.49 4.92
N VAL A 308 18.99 -8.08 4.38
CA VAL A 308 18.06 -7.18 5.08
C VAL A 308 17.50 -7.84 6.35
N ALA A 309 17.12 -9.12 6.31
CA ALA A 309 16.60 -9.83 7.48
C ALA A 309 17.62 -9.85 8.63
N GLU A 310 18.90 -10.10 8.32
CA GLU A 310 20.00 -10.08 9.30
C GLU A 310 20.16 -8.68 9.93
N LEU A 311 20.17 -7.63 9.10
CA LEU A 311 20.33 -6.25 9.57
C LEU A 311 19.16 -5.78 10.45
N ILE A 312 17.92 -6.11 10.09
CA ILE A 312 16.74 -5.78 10.91
C ILE A 312 16.76 -6.57 12.22
N GLN A 313 17.19 -7.85 12.20
CA GLN A 313 17.27 -8.64 13.42
C GLN A 313 18.33 -8.09 14.39
N GLU A 314 19.46 -7.61 13.86
CA GLU A 314 20.58 -7.12 14.66
C GLU A 314 20.34 -5.70 15.19
N TYR A 315 19.64 -4.85 14.44
CA TYR A 315 19.54 -3.41 14.74
C TYR A 315 18.12 -2.81 14.73
N GLY A 316 17.12 -3.50 14.17
CA GLY A 316 15.78 -2.98 13.90
C GLY A 316 14.72 -3.28 14.96
N GLY A 317 15.12 -3.32 16.24
CA GLY A 317 14.21 -3.51 17.39
C GLY A 317 13.20 -2.38 17.57
#